data_AF-A0A6N2S6S4-F1
#
_entry.id   AF-A0A6N2S6S4-F1
#
_cell.length_a   1.000
_cell.length_b   1.000
_cell.length_c   1.000
_cell.angle_alpha   90.00
_cell.angle_beta   90.00
_cell.angle_gamma   90.00
#
_symmetry.space_group_name_H-M   'P 1'
#
loop_
_entity.id
_entity.type
_entity.pdbx_description
1 polymer ?
#
loop_
_entity_poly.entity_id
_entity_poly.type
_entity_poly.pdbx_seq_one_letter_code
_entity_poly.pdbx_strand_id
1 'polypeptide(L)'
;MRNVIEVYVENLKKYNQGILNGRWITLGIDEESLQKILKEHLGITDYNLAIAIFDYHADFEIDEHENIYHLNQAVKLLNCLLDEDYKKALDYCKVREITAALEISNVCLQLEDIIYGHFSNWLDQNIKDPDEKLGHALFDNSKLGVYMRQNKMESYFDYKAYGRDASISSYDIGDYGYVYKKDSINTKKYTYEEIDEIMKNGSGKYMGKCECTVKFLKNFFILSQNEYVKIQKVCKSLDMLAVVEFTMSGYDHLYAIVVDHISRLIYINDLTVKKTLREFKAGNSIEEETFDDILDELNNPKIYV
;
A
#
# COMPACT_ATOMS: atom_id res chain seq x y z
N MET A 1 8.36 9.13 7.90
CA MET A 1 7.54 10.34 7.71
C MET A 1 7.53 10.61 6.22
N ARG A 2 6.36 10.60 5.56
CA ARG A 2 6.28 10.85 4.11
C ARG A 2 6.55 12.32 3.84
N ASN A 3 7.23 12.61 2.73
CA ASN A 3 7.44 13.97 2.30
C ASN A 3 6.10 14.58 1.86
N VAL A 4 5.89 15.84 2.25
CA VAL A 4 4.78 16.63 1.72
C VAL A 4 5.10 16.92 0.25
N ILE A 5 4.16 16.63 -0.64
CA ILE A 5 4.36 16.84 -2.08
C ILE A 5 3.86 18.23 -2.44
N GLU A 6 4.77 19.04 -3.02
CA GLU A 6 4.49 20.42 -3.39
C GLU A 6 5.02 20.73 -4.78
N VAL A 7 4.33 21.61 -5.50
CA VAL A 7 4.73 22.06 -6.84
C VAL A 7 4.69 23.58 -6.94
N TYR A 8 5.66 24.15 -7.64
CA TYR A 8 5.66 25.55 -8.01
C TYR A 8 4.99 25.72 -9.38
N VAL A 9 3.78 26.30 -9.35
CA VAL A 9 2.93 26.46 -10.54
C VAL A 9 2.93 27.92 -10.97
N GLU A 10 3.17 28.17 -12.26
CA GLU A 10 3.11 29.49 -12.88
C GLU A 10 1.96 29.61 -13.88
N ASN A 11 1.42 30.82 -14.02
CA ASN A 11 0.47 31.15 -15.09
C ASN A 11 1.23 31.46 -16.39
N LEU A 12 1.15 30.56 -17.38
CA LEU A 12 1.85 30.67 -18.66
C LEU A 12 1.53 31.97 -19.43
N LYS A 13 0.27 32.45 -19.37
CA LYS A 13 -0.12 33.67 -20.06
C LYS A 13 0.58 34.90 -19.47
N LYS A 14 0.69 34.97 -18.14
CA LYS A 14 1.39 36.06 -17.44
C LYS A 14 2.91 35.92 -17.58
N TYR A 15 3.44 34.70 -17.50
CA TYR A 15 4.85 34.42 -17.73
C TYR A 15 5.30 34.90 -19.11
N ASN A 16 4.53 34.61 -20.16
CA ASN A 16 4.80 35.07 -21.54
C ASN A 16 4.73 36.61 -21.69
N GLN A 17 4.13 37.32 -20.74
CA GLN A 17 4.10 38.78 -20.68
C GLN A 17 5.23 39.37 -19.82
N GLY A 18 6.15 38.53 -19.32
CA GLY A 18 7.21 38.92 -18.39
C GLY A 18 6.71 39.20 -16.97
N ILE A 19 5.50 38.74 -16.62
CA ILE A 19 4.89 38.93 -15.30
C ILE A 19 5.05 37.64 -14.51
N LEU A 20 5.94 37.67 -13.51
CA LEU A 20 6.10 36.56 -12.56
C LEU A 20 4.83 36.41 -11.72
N ASN A 21 4.19 35.26 -11.85
CA ASN A 21 2.94 34.96 -11.17
C ASN A 21 2.87 33.46 -10.92
N GLY A 22 3.77 33.01 -10.05
CA GLY A 22 3.86 31.63 -9.59
C GLY A 22 3.60 31.48 -8.11
N ARG A 23 3.26 30.27 -7.68
CA ARG A 23 3.03 29.93 -6.28
C ARG A 23 3.32 28.45 -6.01
N TRP A 24 3.88 28.18 -4.84
CA TRP A 24 3.96 26.85 -4.27
C TRP A 24 2.58 26.37 -3.82
N ILE A 25 2.22 25.15 -4.25
CA ILE A 25 0.95 24.51 -3.93
C ILE A 25 1.25 23.14 -3.35
N THR A 26 0.81 22.90 -2.11
CA THR A 26 0.77 21.58 -1.51
C THR A 26 -0.34 20.74 -2.14
N LEU A 27 -0.01 19.54 -2.60
CA LEU A 27 -0.94 18.64 -3.29
C LEU A 27 -1.57 17.61 -2.35
N GLY A 28 -2.55 16.87 -2.86
CA GLY A 28 -3.37 15.94 -2.08
C GLY A 28 -4.51 16.63 -1.33
N ILE A 29 -4.85 17.85 -1.72
CA ILE A 29 -5.94 18.65 -1.14
C ILE A 29 -7.27 18.39 -1.86
N ASP A 30 -8.37 18.91 -1.33
CA ASP A 30 -9.65 18.86 -2.02
C ASP A 30 -9.63 19.70 -3.31
N GLU A 31 -10.41 19.26 -4.31
CA GLU A 31 -10.41 19.88 -5.64
C GLU A 31 -10.92 21.33 -5.61
N GLU A 32 -11.89 21.65 -4.74
CA GLU A 32 -12.41 23.00 -4.57
C GLU A 32 -11.33 23.96 -4.03
N SER A 33 -10.53 23.52 -3.06
CA SER A 33 -9.39 24.27 -2.54
C SER A 33 -8.32 24.47 -3.60
N LEU A 34 -7.98 23.43 -4.38
CA LEU A 34 -7.05 23.58 -5.50
C LEU A 34 -7.57 24.60 -6.52
N GLN A 35 -8.83 24.47 -6.92
CA GLN A 35 -9.48 25.39 -7.87
C GLN A 35 -9.46 26.83 -7.34
N LYS A 36 -9.74 27.03 -6.04
CA LYS A 36 -9.68 28.33 -5.39
C LYS A 36 -8.28 28.92 -5.47
N ILE A 37 -7.23 28.12 -5.22
CA ILE A 37 -5.84 28.60 -5.30
C ILE A 37 -5.50 29.04 -6.72
N LEU A 38 -5.82 28.21 -7.73
CA LEU A 38 -5.56 28.51 -9.13
C LEU A 38 -6.29 29.79 -9.59
N LYS A 39 -7.54 29.96 -9.15
CA LYS A 39 -8.36 31.12 -9.52
C LYS A 39 -7.95 32.40 -8.80
N GLU A 40 -7.88 32.38 -7.48
CA GLU A 40 -7.71 33.59 -6.66
C GLU A 40 -6.26 34.07 -6.63
N HIS A 41 -5.29 33.15 -6.63
CA HIS A 41 -3.88 33.51 -6.49
C HIS A 41 -3.14 33.55 -7.82
N LEU A 42 -3.50 32.68 -8.77
CA LEU A 42 -2.84 32.64 -10.07
C LEU A 42 -3.67 33.29 -11.19
N GLY A 43 -4.95 33.60 -10.94
CA GLY A 43 -5.82 34.25 -11.92
C GLY A 43 -6.17 33.34 -13.10
N ILE A 44 -6.22 32.03 -12.87
CA ILE A 44 -6.48 31.03 -13.91
C ILE A 44 -7.95 30.61 -13.82
N THR A 45 -8.66 30.74 -14.92
CA THR A 45 -10.06 30.30 -15.05
C THR A 45 -10.23 29.13 -16.01
N ASP A 46 -9.23 28.88 -16.86
CA ASP A 46 -9.16 27.76 -17.81
C ASP A 46 -7.91 26.95 -17.49
N TYR A 47 -8.10 25.76 -16.92
CA TYR A 47 -7.10 25.15 -16.05
C TYR A 47 -6.09 24.25 -16.78
N ASN A 48 -6.44 23.68 -17.93
CA ASN A 48 -5.59 22.68 -18.60
C ASN A 48 -4.54 23.27 -19.56
N LEU A 49 -4.61 24.57 -19.88
CA LEU A 49 -3.76 25.20 -20.90
C LEU A 49 -3.02 26.45 -20.43
N ALA A 50 -3.26 26.89 -19.19
CA ALA A 50 -2.78 28.18 -18.70
C ALA A 50 -1.67 28.06 -17.65
N ILE A 51 -1.19 26.85 -17.33
CA ILE A 51 -0.16 26.62 -16.31
C ILE A 51 1.00 25.78 -16.79
N ALA A 52 2.13 25.94 -16.11
CA ALA A 52 3.24 25.00 -16.12
C ALA A 52 3.81 24.84 -14.71
N ILE A 53 4.37 23.67 -14.44
CA ILE A 53 5.08 23.33 -13.21
C ILE A 53 6.57 23.58 -13.48
N PHE A 54 7.17 24.52 -12.74
CA PHE A 54 8.57 24.91 -12.94
C PHE A 54 9.52 24.30 -11.92
N ASP A 55 9.00 23.90 -10.76
CA ASP A 55 9.78 23.29 -9.68
C ASP A 55 8.88 22.42 -8.81
N TYR A 56 9.45 21.47 -8.07
CA TYR A 56 8.68 20.57 -7.21
C TYR A 56 9.50 19.94 -6.09
N HIS A 57 8.80 19.54 -5.04
CA HIS A 57 9.29 18.66 -3.98
C HIS A 57 8.46 17.36 -4.02
N ALA A 58 9.01 16.30 -4.59
CA ALA A 58 8.36 15.00 -4.71
C ALA A 58 9.39 13.86 -4.78
N ASP A 59 8.97 12.65 -4.41
CA ASP A 59 9.78 11.43 -4.50
C ASP A 59 9.68 10.75 -5.89
N PHE A 60 9.08 11.44 -6.87
CA PHE A 60 8.93 10.99 -8.26
C PHE A 60 9.03 12.19 -9.21
N GLU A 61 9.35 11.93 -10.47
CA GLU A 61 9.47 12.96 -11.50
C GLU A 61 8.11 13.53 -11.90
N ILE A 62 8.04 14.85 -12.08
CA ILE A 62 6.83 15.57 -12.49
C ILE A 62 7.17 16.35 -13.76
N ASP A 63 6.39 16.11 -14.82
CA ASP A 63 6.51 16.82 -16.10
C ASP A 63 6.02 18.27 -15.97
N GLU A 64 6.66 19.19 -16.70
CA GLU A 64 6.33 20.62 -16.67
C GLU A 64 4.89 20.92 -17.14
N HIS A 65 4.31 20.04 -17.93
CA HIS A 65 2.96 20.12 -18.49
C HIS A 65 2.00 19.10 -17.87
N GLU A 66 2.40 18.45 -16.77
CA GLU A 66 1.53 17.51 -16.07
C GLU A 66 0.21 18.18 -15.64
N ASN A 67 -0.89 17.44 -15.77
CA ASN A 67 -2.19 17.94 -15.37
C ASN A 67 -2.25 18.07 -13.84
N ILE A 68 -2.38 19.29 -13.34
CA ILE A 68 -2.37 19.59 -11.91
C ILE A 68 -3.48 18.86 -11.13
N TYR A 69 -4.62 18.58 -11.75
CA TYR A 69 -5.71 17.83 -11.11
C TYR A 69 -5.38 16.33 -11.05
N HIS A 70 -4.85 15.77 -12.13
CA HIS A 70 -4.38 14.38 -12.12
C HIS A 70 -3.28 14.20 -11.06
N LEU A 71 -2.35 15.14 -11.00
CA LEU A 71 -1.27 15.14 -10.01
C LEU A 71 -1.81 15.27 -8.58
N ASN A 72 -2.76 16.17 -8.33
CA ASN A 72 -3.39 16.31 -7.02
C ASN A 72 -4.15 15.03 -6.62
N GLN A 73 -4.84 14.36 -7.55
CA GLN A 73 -5.51 13.08 -7.32
C GLN A 73 -4.52 11.95 -7.02
N ALA A 74 -3.43 11.85 -7.78
CA ALA A 74 -2.38 10.86 -7.56
C ALA A 74 -1.76 11.01 -6.18
N VAL A 75 -1.41 12.24 -5.79
CA VAL A 75 -0.89 12.55 -4.45
C VAL A 75 -1.90 12.19 -3.36
N LYS A 76 -3.19 12.48 -3.57
CA LYS A 76 -4.24 12.12 -2.62
C LYS A 76 -4.35 10.60 -2.44
N LEU A 77 -4.27 9.82 -3.52
CA LEU A 77 -4.23 8.35 -3.44
C LEU A 77 -2.98 7.84 -2.73
N LEU A 78 -1.80 8.34 -3.10
CA LEU A 78 -0.53 7.99 -2.47
C LEU A 78 -0.53 8.27 -0.97
N ASN A 79 -1.15 9.37 -0.53
CA ASN A 79 -1.32 9.72 0.88
C ASN A 79 -2.24 8.76 1.64
N CYS A 80 -3.17 8.08 0.95
CA CYS A 80 -4.06 7.08 1.55
C CYS A 80 -3.43 5.68 1.66
N LEU A 81 -2.31 5.41 0.98
CA LEU A 81 -1.64 4.11 1.04
C LEU A 81 -0.98 3.86 2.41
N LEU A 82 -0.70 2.60 2.75
CA LEU A 82 0.24 2.26 3.83
C LEU A 82 1.69 2.49 3.36
N ASP A 83 2.66 2.60 4.27
CA ASP A 83 4.05 2.89 3.91
C ASP A 83 4.66 1.83 2.98
N GLU A 84 4.31 0.56 3.18
CA GLU A 84 4.74 -0.56 2.33
C GLU A 84 4.11 -0.46 0.93
N ASP A 85 2.81 -0.18 0.84
CA ASP A 85 2.07 0.00 -0.41
C ASP A 85 2.55 1.25 -1.18
N TYR A 86 2.88 2.32 -0.48
CA TYR A 86 3.46 3.54 -1.04
C TYR A 86 4.81 3.27 -1.69
N LYS A 87 5.72 2.60 -0.97
CA LYS A 87 7.03 2.18 -1.49
C LYS A 87 6.90 1.28 -2.72
N LYS A 88 5.98 0.32 -2.65
CA LYS A 88 5.65 -0.56 -3.78
C LYS A 88 5.16 0.21 -5.00
N ALA A 89 4.27 1.18 -4.81
CA ALA A 89 3.77 2.03 -5.88
C ALA A 89 4.92 2.81 -6.55
N LEU A 90 5.79 3.44 -5.75
CA LEU A 90 6.95 4.19 -6.26
C LEU A 90 7.93 3.30 -7.02
N ASP A 91 8.31 2.16 -6.44
CA ASP A 91 9.22 1.22 -7.10
C ASP A 91 8.64 0.70 -8.42
N TYR A 92 7.36 0.35 -8.43
CA TYR A 92 6.68 -0.08 -9.64
C TYR A 92 6.67 1.03 -10.70
N CYS A 93 6.32 2.27 -10.34
CA CYS A 93 6.33 3.38 -11.28
C CYS A 93 7.75 3.63 -11.82
N LYS A 94 8.76 3.59 -10.96
CA LYS A 94 10.17 3.78 -11.33
C LYS A 94 10.66 2.73 -12.32
N VAL A 95 10.50 1.44 -12.01
CA VAL A 95 11.01 0.35 -12.87
C VAL A 95 10.22 0.18 -14.17
N ARG A 96 9.01 0.75 -14.24
CA ARG A 96 8.17 0.77 -15.44
C ARG A 96 8.21 2.11 -16.19
N GLU A 97 9.02 3.06 -15.73
CA GLU A 97 9.13 4.41 -16.31
C GLU A 97 7.77 5.13 -16.42
N ILE A 98 6.89 4.91 -15.42
CA ILE A 98 5.59 5.56 -15.32
C ILE A 98 5.77 6.90 -14.61
N THR A 99 5.61 7.99 -15.36
CA THR A 99 5.73 9.36 -14.84
C THR A 99 4.40 10.12 -14.86
N ALA A 100 3.45 9.73 -15.71
CA ALA A 100 2.17 10.41 -15.84
C ALA A 100 1.31 10.22 -14.58
N ALA A 101 0.83 11.32 -14.01
CA ALA A 101 0.09 11.31 -12.74
C ALA A 101 -1.16 10.41 -12.76
N LEU A 102 -1.92 10.40 -13.86
CA LEU A 102 -3.10 9.54 -13.99
C LEU A 102 -2.73 8.04 -14.03
N GLU A 103 -1.58 7.71 -14.60
CA GLU A 103 -1.07 6.33 -14.62
C GLU A 103 -0.60 5.90 -13.22
N ILE A 104 0.02 6.81 -12.46
CA ILE A 104 0.36 6.60 -11.04
C ILE A 104 -0.91 6.33 -10.21
N SER A 105 -1.99 7.09 -10.43
CA SER A 105 -3.28 6.83 -9.78
C SER A 105 -3.81 5.43 -10.10
N ASN A 106 -3.70 5.00 -11.36
CA ASN A 106 -4.08 3.65 -11.79
C ASN A 106 -3.22 2.56 -11.15
N VAL A 107 -1.92 2.80 -10.94
CA VAL A 107 -1.03 1.89 -10.20
C VAL A 107 -1.51 1.75 -8.76
N CYS A 108 -1.80 2.85 -8.07
CA CYS A 108 -2.26 2.85 -6.68
C CYS A 108 -3.52 1.99 -6.48
N LEU A 109 -4.44 1.99 -7.45
CA LEU A 109 -5.68 1.21 -7.39
C LEU A 109 -5.52 -0.28 -7.76
N GLN A 110 -4.35 -0.67 -8.27
CA GLN A 110 -4.08 -2.03 -8.76
C GLN A 110 -2.88 -2.67 -8.05
N LEU A 111 -2.48 -2.17 -6.87
CA LEU A 111 -1.30 -2.67 -6.15
C LEU A 111 -1.39 -4.16 -5.83
N GLU A 112 -2.57 -4.72 -5.60
CA GLU A 112 -2.74 -6.15 -5.33
C GLU A 112 -2.36 -7.04 -6.52
N ASP A 113 -2.44 -6.51 -7.74
CA ASP A 113 -2.13 -7.23 -8.97
C ASP A 113 -0.61 -7.23 -9.30
N ILE A 114 0.19 -6.53 -8.49
CA ILE A 114 1.65 -6.42 -8.67
C ILE A 114 2.37 -7.40 -7.73
N ILE A 115 3.14 -8.34 -8.26
CA ILE A 115 4.02 -9.21 -7.47
C ILE A 115 5.27 -8.41 -7.12
N TYR A 116 5.42 -8.15 -5.82
CA TYR A 116 6.46 -7.31 -5.26
C TYR A 116 7.03 -7.94 -3.99
N GLY A 117 8.34 -7.88 -3.83
CA GLY A 117 9.02 -8.24 -2.59
C GLY A 117 9.72 -7.03 -1.97
N HIS A 118 9.65 -6.90 -0.65
CA HIS A 118 10.29 -5.81 0.08
C HIS A 118 11.73 -6.19 0.46
N PHE A 119 12.65 -5.23 0.38
CA PHE A 119 13.91 -5.35 1.10
C PHE A 119 13.67 -5.14 2.59
N SER A 120 14.34 -5.95 3.42
CA SER A 120 14.31 -5.75 4.86
C SER A 120 15.19 -4.57 5.25
N ASN A 121 14.86 -3.89 6.35
CA ASN A 121 15.68 -2.79 6.87
C ASN A 121 17.15 -3.19 7.09
N TRP A 122 17.39 -4.47 7.44
CA TRP A 122 18.74 -4.98 7.61
C TRP A 122 19.51 -5.02 6.28
N LEU A 123 18.88 -5.50 5.20
CA LEU A 123 19.49 -5.52 3.88
C LEU A 123 19.81 -4.10 3.39
N ASP A 124 18.86 -3.17 3.55
CA ASP A 124 19.05 -1.79 3.10
C ASP A 124 20.18 -1.06 3.81
N GLN A 125 20.43 -1.36 5.08
CA GLN A 125 21.48 -0.72 5.87
C GLN A 125 22.86 -1.35 5.66
N ASN A 126 22.92 -2.66 5.38
CA ASN A 126 24.18 -3.42 5.42
C ASN A 126 24.72 -3.79 4.03
N ILE A 127 23.86 -3.86 3.01
CA ILE A 127 24.25 -4.28 1.67
C ILE A 127 24.00 -3.13 0.70
N LYS A 128 25.03 -2.73 -0.04
CA LYS A 128 24.94 -1.60 -0.98
C LYS A 128 24.69 -2.04 -2.42
N ASP A 129 25.20 -3.21 -2.78
CA ASP A 129 25.08 -3.73 -4.14
C ASP A 129 23.64 -4.23 -4.40
N PRO A 130 22.92 -3.69 -5.39
CA PRO A 130 21.52 -4.04 -5.63
C PRO A 130 21.32 -5.51 -5.98
N ASP A 131 22.22 -6.09 -6.78
CA ASP A 131 22.15 -7.50 -7.15
C ASP A 131 22.38 -8.37 -5.90
N GLU A 132 23.36 -8.04 -5.06
CA GLU A 132 23.57 -8.75 -3.79
C GLU A 132 22.35 -8.65 -2.84
N LYS A 133 21.74 -7.45 -2.71
CA LYS A 133 20.48 -7.27 -1.94
C LYS A 133 19.37 -8.20 -2.45
N LEU A 134 19.14 -8.22 -3.76
CA LEU A 134 18.14 -9.08 -4.39
C LEU A 134 18.45 -10.55 -4.13
N GLY A 135 19.71 -10.95 -4.28
CA GLY A 135 20.17 -12.31 -4.01
C GLY A 135 19.88 -12.76 -2.58
N HIS A 136 20.17 -11.91 -1.60
CA HIS A 136 19.81 -12.17 -0.20
C HIS A 136 18.29 -12.29 -0.01
N ALA A 137 17.53 -11.32 -0.51
CA ALA A 137 16.06 -11.30 -0.34
C ALA A 137 15.39 -12.54 -0.94
N LEU A 138 15.82 -12.97 -2.13
CA LEU A 138 15.32 -14.18 -2.76
C LEU A 138 15.79 -15.45 -2.05
N PHE A 139 17.06 -15.49 -1.63
CA PHE A 139 17.61 -16.65 -0.92
C PHE A 139 16.90 -16.87 0.40
N ASP A 140 16.69 -15.82 1.19
CA ASP A 140 16.08 -15.90 2.52
C ASP A 140 14.67 -16.44 2.49
N ASN A 141 13.91 -16.11 1.45
CA ASN A 141 12.55 -16.57 1.21
C ASN A 141 12.47 -17.89 0.41
N SER A 142 13.61 -18.52 0.09
CA SER A 142 13.64 -19.74 -0.72
C SER A 142 13.81 -21.02 0.12
N LYS A 143 13.32 -22.14 -0.43
CA LYS A 143 13.60 -23.49 0.12
C LYS A 143 15.10 -23.80 0.16
N LEU A 144 15.85 -23.28 -0.81
CA LEU A 144 17.31 -23.42 -0.87
C LEU A 144 17.97 -22.73 0.33
N GLY A 145 17.55 -21.52 0.66
CA GLY A 145 18.05 -20.78 1.82
C GLY A 145 17.81 -21.52 3.13
N VAL A 146 16.58 -22.01 3.34
CA VAL A 146 16.25 -22.84 4.51
C VAL A 146 17.16 -24.07 4.60
N TYR A 147 17.32 -24.80 3.49
CA TYR A 147 18.15 -26.00 3.43
C TYR A 147 19.63 -25.71 3.72
N MET A 148 20.20 -24.67 3.11
CA MET A 148 21.62 -24.33 3.30
C MET A 148 21.92 -23.86 4.71
N ARG A 149 21.01 -23.10 5.34
CA ARG A 149 21.15 -22.69 6.75
C ARG A 149 21.14 -23.90 7.69
N GLN A 150 20.20 -24.83 7.49
CA GLN A 150 20.12 -26.06 8.29
C GLN A 150 21.39 -26.91 8.22
N ASN A 151 22.08 -26.88 7.07
CA ASN A 151 23.32 -27.61 6.84
C ASN A 151 24.60 -26.76 7.09
N LYS A 152 24.46 -25.52 7.60
CA LYS A 152 25.58 -24.59 7.86
C LYS A 152 26.43 -24.31 6.63
N MET A 153 25.80 -24.19 5.46
CA MET A 153 26.46 -23.94 4.17
C MET A 153 26.18 -22.54 3.60
N GLU A 154 25.33 -21.73 4.23
CA GLU A 154 24.90 -20.41 3.74
C GLU A 154 26.07 -19.47 3.37
N SER A 155 27.16 -19.50 4.14
CA SER A 155 28.36 -18.69 3.94
C SER A 155 29.11 -18.98 2.63
N TYR A 156 28.79 -20.07 1.94
CA TYR A 156 29.38 -20.42 0.65
C TYR A 156 28.50 -20.00 -0.54
N PHE A 157 27.32 -19.44 -0.29
CA PHE A 157 26.41 -19.03 -1.34
C PHE A 157 26.82 -17.66 -1.90
N ASP A 158 26.92 -17.56 -3.23
CA ASP A 158 27.21 -16.30 -3.90
C ASP A 158 25.89 -15.54 -4.15
N TYR A 159 25.51 -14.73 -3.16
CA TYR A 159 24.29 -13.91 -3.22
C TYR A 159 24.30 -12.95 -4.40
N LYS A 160 25.44 -12.32 -4.69
CA LYS A 160 25.57 -11.35 -5.76
C LYS A 160 25.37 -11.98 -7.14
N ALA A 161 25.99 -13.12 -7.40
CA ALA A 161 25.78 -13.84 -8.66
C ALA A 161 24.31 -14.29 -8.81
N TYR A 162 23.72 -14.82 -7.74
CA TYR A 162 22.31 -15.25 -7.77
C TYR A 162 21.35 -14.10 -8.04
N GLY A 163 21.52 -12.97 -7.36
CA GLY A 163 20.69 -11.79 -7.57
C GLY A 163 20.89 -11.16 -8.93
N ARG A 164 22.11 -11.14 -9.47
CA ARG A 164 22.37 -10.66 -10.84
C ARG A 164 21.64 -11.47 -11.90
N ASP A 165 21.66 -12.80 -11.79
CA ASP A 165 20.93 -13.66 -12.72
C ASP A 165 19.42 -13.44 -12.61
N ALA A 166 18.92 -13.23 -11.39
CA ALA A 166 17.52 -12.91 -11.12
C ALA A 166 17.12 -11.52 -11.65
N SER A 167 18.00 -10.50 -11.53
CA SER A 167 17.76 -9.15 -12.01
C SER A 167 17.79 -9.05 -13.53
N ILE A 168 18.52 -9.94 -14.22
CA ILE A 168 18.49 -10.05 -15.67
C ILE A 168 17.20 -10.74 -16.14
N SER A 169 16.84 -11.86 -15.51
CA SER A 169 15.82 -12.78 -16.03
C SER A 169 14.40 -12.55 -15.51
N SER A 170 14.24 -12.12 -14.27
CA SER A 170 13.01 -12.35 -13.51
C SER A 170 12.48 -11.14 -12.76
N TYR A 171 13.35 -10.28 -12.21
CA TYR A 171 12.93 -9.16 -11.36
C TYR A 171 13.60 -7.84 -11.78
N ASP A 172 12.85 -6.75 -11.67
CA ASP A 172 13.40 -5.40 -11.72
C ASP A 172 13.64 -4.92 -10.27
N ILE A 173 14.79 -4.31 -10.02
CA ILE A 173 15.17 -3.84 -8.67
C ILE A 173 14.76 -2.38 -8.52
N GLY A 174 13.92 -2.11 -7.51
CA GLY A 174 13.55 -0.77 -7.08
C GLY A 174 14.40 -0.28 -5.90
N ASP A 175 14.02 0.86 -5.34
CA ASP A 175 14.74 1.46 -4.20
C ASP A 175 14.40 0.77 -2.87
N TYR A 176 13.19 0.24 -2.76
CA TYR A 176 12.65 -0.36 -1.53
C TYR A 176 12.43 -1.87 -1.64
N GLY A 177 12.55 -2.43 -2.84
CA GLY A 177 12.28 -3.84 -3.10
C GLY A 177 12.47 -4.23 -4.55
N TYR A 178 11.69 -5.20 -5.00
CA TYR A 178 11.81 -5.76 -6.35
C TYR A 178 10.46 -6.18 -6.92
N VAL A 179 10.28 -5.94 -8.22
CA VAL A 179 9.06 -6.19 -8.98
C VAL A 179 9.28 -7.36 -9.93
N TYR A 180 8.32 -8.26 -10.07
CA TYR A 180 8.42 -9.33 -11.05
C TYR A 180 8.26 -8.81 -12.49
N LYS A 181 9.24 -9.10 -13.36
CA LYS A 181 9.34 -8.52 -14.71
C LYS A 181 8.13 -8.79 -15.59
N LYS A 182 7.51 -9.95 -15.47
CA LYS A 182 6.39 -10.35 -16.34
C LYS A 182 5.05 -9.80 -15.88
N ASP A 183 5.01 -9.14 -14.73
CA ASP A 183 3.79 -8.49 -14.29
C ASP A 183 3.57 -7.21 -15.06
N SER A 184 2.33 -7.06 -15.51
CA SER A 184 1.84 -5.86 -16.16
C SER A 184 0.42 -5.59 -15.70
N ILE A 185 0.19 -4.42 -15.15
CA ILE A 185 -1.15 -3.88 -14.91
C ILE A 185 -1.57 -2.99 -16.08
N ASN A 186 -2.87 -2.71 -16.20
CA ASN A 186 -3.35 -1.71 -17.16
C ASN A 186 -3.27 -0.31 -16.52
N THR A 187 -2.27 0.48 -16.90
CA THR A 187 -2.06 1.85 -16.39
C THR A 187 -3.11 2.85 -16.87
N LYS A 188 -4.01 2.45 -17.77
CA LYS A 188 -5.10 3.27 -18.33
C LYS A 188 -6.47 2.62 -18.09
N LYS A 189 -6.58 1.84 -17.01
CA LYS A 189 -7.81 1.09 -16.67
C LYS A 189 -8.96 2.02 -16.29
N TYR A 190 -8.65 3.06 -15.52
CA TYR A 190 -9.61 4.02 -14.99
C TYR A 190 -9.32 5.43 -15.51
N THR A 191 -10.37 6.17 -15.86
CA THR A 191 -10.29 7.60 -16.16
C THR A 191 -10.19 8.43 -14.89
N TYR A 192 -9.87 9.72 -15.02
CA TYR A 192 -9.82 10.64 -13.88
C TYR A 192 -11.15 10.66 -13.10
N GLU A 193 -12.28 10.71 -13.81
CA GLU A 193 -13.62 10.76 -13.23
C GLU A 193 -13.98 9.46 -12.51
N GLU A 194 -13.63 8.32 -13.08
CA GLU A 194 -13.85 7.01 -12.44
C GLU A 194 -13.05 6.89 -11.14
N ILE A 195 -11.80 7.37 -11.13
CA ILE A 195 -10.96 7.38 -9.93
C ILE A 195 -11.54 8.32 -8.87
N ASP A 196 -12.00 9.50 -9.26
CA ASP A 196 -12.63 10.45 -8.34
C ASP A 196 -13.92 9.88 -7.73
N GLU A 197 -14.73 9.17 -8.53
CA GLU A 197 -15.91 8.45 -8.05
C GLU A 197 -15.54 7.33 -7.07
N ILE A 198 -14.51 6.54 -7.38
CA ILE A 198 -13.98 5.48 -6.48
C ILE A 198 -13.55 6.08 -5.14
N MET A 199 -12.90 7.24 -5.15
CA MET A 199 -12.48 7.96 -3.95
C MET A 199 -13.69 8.54 -3.17
N LYS A 200 -14.68 9.10 -3.86
CA LYS A 200 -15.89 9.66 -3.20
C LYS A 200 -16.77 8.60 -2.56
N ASN A 201 -16.92 7.45 -3.21
CA ASN A 201 -17.82 6.38 -2.76
C ASN A 201 -17.20 5.49 -1.66
N GLY A 202 -15.97 5.76 -1.22
CA GLY A 202 -15.24 4.93 -0.24
C GLY A 202 -15.01 3.49 -0.72
N SER A 203 -15.21 3.22 -2.01
CA SER A 203 -15.05 1.91 -2.65
C SER A 203 -13.64 1.71 -3.21
N GLY A 204 -12.81 2.75 -3.21
CA GLY A 204 -11.38 2.57 -3.23
C GLY A 204 -10.99 1.81 -1.97
N LYS A 205 -10.56 0.56 -2.13
CA LYS A 205 -10.09 -0.41 -1.10
C LYS A 205 -9.16 0.12 0.01
N TYR A 206 -8.83 1.41 0.00
CA TYR A 206 -7.81 2.07 0.79
C TYR A 206 -8.26 3.33 1.54
N MET A 207 -9.52 3.78 1.44
CA MET A 207 -9.99 4.89 2.27
C MET A 207 -10.44 4.41 3.66
N GLY A 208 -9.49 4.42 4.60
CA GLY A 208 -9.78 4.29 6.04
C GLY A 208 -9.32 2.99 6.69
N LYS A 209 -8.05 2.59 6.52
CA LYS A 209 -7.44 1.64 7.46
C LYS A 209 -7.24 2.37 8.80
N CYS A 210 -8.19 2.26 9.73
CA CYS A 210 -7.99 2.67 11.12
C CYS A 210 -6.70 1.98 11.60
N GLU A 211 -5.67 2.77 11.92
CA GLU A 211 -4.41 2.32 12.51
C GLU A 211 -4.65 1.33 13.68
N CYS A 212 -5.77 1.56 14.37
CA CYS A 212 -6.47 0.79 15.38
C CYS A 212 -6.77 -0.68 14.98
N THR A 213 -7.38 -0.92 13.82
CA THR A 213 -7.83 -2.26 13.39
C THR A 213 -6.65 -3.16 13.02
N VAL A 214 -5.62 -2.59 12.40
CA VAL A 214 -4.38 -3.32 12.06
C VAL A 214 -3.58 -3.65 13.32
N LYS A 215 -3.54 -2.73 14.30
CA LYS A 215 -2.89 -2.92 15.61
C LYS A 215 -3.63 -3.97 16.46
N PHE A 216 -4.96 -3.98 16.42
CA PHE A 216 -5.82 -4.99 17.06
C PHE A 216 -5.61 -6.39 16.47
N LEU A 217 -5.62 -6.52 15.14
CA LEU A 217 -5.38 -7.81 14.48
C LEU A 217 -3.97 -8.33 14.79
N LYS A 218 -2.94 -7.49 14.76
CA LYS A 218 -1.58 -7.89 15.19
C LYS A 218 -1.54 -8.41 16.62
N ASN A 219 -2.18 -7.73 17.58
CA ASN A 219 -2.21 -8.17 18.98
C ASN A 219 -3.05 -9.44 19.21
N PHE A 220 -4.20 -9.58 18.56
CA PHE A 220 -5.04 -10.78 18.60
C PHE A 220 -4.31 -12.01 18.05
N PHE A 221 -3.53 -11.83 16.98
CA PHE A 221 -2.72 -12.90 16.39
C PHE A 221 -1.50 -13.28 17.25
N ILE A 222 -0.85 -12.31 17.92
CA ILE A 222 0.22 -12.60 18.88
C ILE A 222 -0.31 -13.43 20.07
N LEU A 223 -1.52 -13.14 20.54
CA LEU A 223 -2.16 -13.89 21.65
C LEU A 223 -2.65 -15.29 21.23
N SER A 224 -3.01 -15.50 19.96
CA SER A 224 -3.56 -16.77 19.45
C SER A 224 -2.53 -17.75 18.87
N GLN A 225 -1.24 -17.38 18.82
CA GLN A 225 -0.15 -18.29 18.42
C GLN A 225 -0.06 -19.58 19.25
N ASN A 226 -0.73 -19.66 20.41
CA ASN A 226 -0.70 -20.84 21.27
C ASN A 226 -1.81 -21.88 21.04
N GLU A 227 -2.82 -21.65 20.18
CA GLU A 227 -3.91 -22.63 20.03
C GLU A 227 -4.46 -22.78 18.58
N TYR A 228 -3.68 -23.48 17.75
CA TYR A 228 -3.99 -23.90 16.37
C TYR A 228 -5.38 -24.55 16.19
N VAL A 229 -5.86 -25.30 17.19
CA VAL A 229 -7.14 -26.04 17.13
C VAL A 229 -8.36 -25.12 17.24
N LYS A 230 -8.24 -23.97 17.94
CA LYS A 230 -9.32 -22.98 18.06
C LYS A 230 -9.52 -22.23 16.74
N ILE A 231 -8.43 -21.91 16.04
CA ILE A 231 -8.45 -21.24 14.73
C ILE A 231 -9.16 -22.10 13.67
N GLN A 232 -8.86 -23.40 13.59
CA GLN A 232 -9.55 -24.31 12.65
C GLN A 232 -11.05 -24.45 12.90
N LYS A 233 -11.49 -24.43 14.17
CA LYS A 233 -12.92 -24.53 14.52
C LYS A 233 -13.68 -23.27 14.12
N VAL A 234 -13.09 -22.09 14.32
CA VAL A 234 -13.65 -20.79 13.90
C VAL A 234 -13.82 -20.74 12.38
N CYS A 235 -12.81 -21.17 11.62
CA CYS A 235 -12.88 -21.19 10.17
C CYS A 235 -13.95 -22.16 9.63
N LYS A 236 -14.12 -23.33 10.27
CA LYS A 236 -15.17 -24.30 9.90
C LYS A 236 -16.58 -23.83 10.23
N SER A 237 -16.79 -23.07 11.31
CA SER A 237 -18.11 -22.58 11.71
C SER A 237 -18.64 -21.40 10.89
N LEU A 238 -17.79 -20.75 10.10
CA LEU A 238 -18.13 -19.61 9.23
C LEU A 238 -18.45 -20.05 7.78
N ASP A 239 -18.71 -21.33 7.55
CA ASP A 239 -18.96 -21.96 6.24
C ASP A 239 -17.85 -21.70 5.19
N MET A 240 -16.60 -21.55 5.66
CA MET A 240 -15.40 -21.37 4.83
C MET A 240 -14.82 -22.72 4.36
N LEU A 241 -15.65 -23.60 3.79
CA LEU A 241 -15.21 -24.93 3.34
C LEU A 241 -14.19 -24.88 2.18
N ALA A 242 -14.19 -23.83 1.36
CA ALA A 242 -13.25 -23.68 0.25
C ALA A 242 -11.82 -23.32 0.67
N VAL A 243 -11.60 -22.88 1.91
CA VAL A 243 -10.28 -22.45 2.43
C VAL A 243 -9.51 -23.62 3.08
N VAL A 244 -10.19 -24.75 3.35
CA VAL A 244 -9.61 -25.86 4.14
C VAL A 244 -8.87 -26.90 3.27
N GLU A 245 -8.94 -26.83 1.94
CA GLU A 245 -8.26 -27.78 1.05
C GLU A 245 -6.89 -27.33 0.51
N PHE A 246 -6.32 -26.22 1.00
CA PHE A 246 -4.92 -25.89 0.72
C PHE A 246 -3.98 -26.34 1.84
N THR A 247 -3.08 -27.20 1.43
CA THR A 247 -2.24 -28.11 2.21
C THR A 247 -1.22 -27.45 3.14
N MET A 248 -0.87 -28.22 4.17
CA MET A 248 0.30 -28.15 5.06
C MET A 248 1.58 -27.51 4.46
N SER A 249 1.67 -26.19 4.42
CA SER A 249 2.90 -25.39 4.55
C SER A 249 2.56 -23.91 4.37
N GLY A 250 2.76 -23.09 5.41
CA GLY A 250 2.72 -21.63 5.28
C GLY A 250 1.75 -20.98 6.25
N TYR A 251 2.25 -20.69 7.46
CA TYR A 251 1.55 -19.85 8.46
C TYR A 251 1.23 -18.44 7.92
N ASP A 252 1.99 -17.95 6.93
CA ASP A 252 1.90 -16.56 6.46
C ASP A 252 0.81 -16.31 5.41
N HIS A 253 0.43 -17.32 4.61
CA HIS A 253 -0.66 -17.19 3.64
C HIS A 253 -2.04 -17.29 4.31
N LEU A 254 -2.17 -18.09 5.37
CA LEU A 254 -3.38 -18.14 6.19
C LEU A 254 -3.59 -16.83 6.95
N TYR A 255 -2.50 -16.22 7.45
CA TYR A 255 -2.51 -14.92 8.12
C TYR A 255 -3.08 -13.81 7.23
N ALA A 256 -2.58 -13.69 5.99
CA ALA A 256 -3.03 -12.66 5.05
C ALA A 256 -4.52 -12.80 4.69
N ILE A 257 -4.99 -14.04 4.46
CA ILE A 257 -6.39 -14.30 4.08
C ILE A 257 -7.34 -14.08 5.26
N VAL A 258 -6.98 -14.52 6.47
CA VAL A 258 -7.82 -14.37 7.67
C VAL A 258 -7.89 -12.91 8.13
N VAL A 259 -6.77 -12.18 8.06
CA VAL A 259 -6.73 -10.73 8.35
C VAL A 259 -7.59 -9.97 7.34
N ASP A 260 -7.48 -10.26 6.04
CA ASP A 260 -8.30 -9.62 5.00
C ASP A 260 -9.80 -9.91 5.19
N HIS A 261 -10.19 -11.15 5.52
CA HIS A 261 -11.59 -11.50 5.70
C HIS A 261 -12.20 -10.96 7.00
N ILE A 262 -11.46 -10.95 8.12
CA ILE A 262 -11.91 -10.36 9.38
C ILE A 262 -12.03 -8.84 9.24
N SER A 263 -11.09 -8.19 8.54
CA SER A 263 -11.19 -6.77 8.21
C SER A 263 -12.46 -6.46 7.40
N ARG A 264 -12.90 -7.34 6.50
CA ARG A 264 -14.17 -7.20 5.76
C ARG A 264 -15.40 -7.41 6.63
N LEU A 265 -15.36 -8.34 7.59
CA LEU A 265 -16.46 -8.61 8.52
C LEU A 265 -16.68 -7.48 9.54
N ILE A 266 -15.61 -6.80 9.96
CA ILE A 266 -15.69 -5.63 10.85
C ILE A 266 -16.18 -4.38 10.08
N TYR A 267 -15.92 -4.30 8.78
CA TYR A 267 -16.27 -3.18 7.91
C TYR A 267 -17.78 -3.01 7.68
N ILE A 268 -18.53 -4.11 7.70
CA ILE A 268 -19.99 -4.06 7.68
C ILE A 268 -20.41 -3.94 9.15
N ASN A 269 -20.72 -2.71 9.58
CA ASN A 269 -21.15 -2.36 10.94
C ASN A 269 -22.53 -2.97 11.27
N ASP A 270 -22.62 -4.29 11.19
CA ASP A 270 -23.85 -5.05 11.20
C ASP A 270 -24.08 -5.61 12.60
N LEU A 271 -25.31 -5.43 13.10
CA LEU A 271 -25.82 -6.06 14.32
C LEU A 271 -25.58 -7.58 14.34
N THR A 272 -25.41 -8.17 13.15
CA THR A 272 -24.98 -9.55 12.92
C THR A 272 -23.64 -9.88 13.56
N VAL A 273 -22.62 -9.01 13.54
CA VAL A 273 -21.29 -9.27 14.13
C VAL A 273 -21.36 -9.40 15.65
N LYS A 274 -22.12 -8.52 16.33
CA LYS A 274 -22.36 -8.64 17.78
C LYS A 274 -23.13 -9.91 18.13
N LYS A 275 -24.07 -10.33 17.28
CA LYS A 275 -24.83 -11.57 17.46
C LYS A 275 -23.93 -12.80 17.27
N THR A 276 -23.12 -12.84 16.21
CA THR A 276 -22.16 -13.91 15.91
C THR A 276 -21.06 -14.00 16.97
N LEU A 277 -20.55 -12.88 17.48
CA LEU A 277 -19.59 -12.86 18.59
C LEU A 277 -20.19 -13.41 19.89
N ARG A 278 -21.45 -13.08 20.20
CA ARG A 278 -22.17 -13.60 21.37
C ARG A 278 -22.50 -15.09 21.24
N GLU A 279 -22.89 -15.55 20.05
CA GLU A 279 -23.06 -16.98 19.73
C GLU A 279 -21.72 -17.74 19.81
N PHE A 280 -20.62 -17.11 19.38
CA PHE A 280 -19.27 -17.63 19.49
C PHE A 280 -18.78 -17.75 20.94
N LYS A 281 -19.04 -16.75 21.79
CA LYS A 281 -18.79 -16.81 23.26
C LYS A 281 -19.57 -17.98 23.89
N ALA A 282 -20.86 -18.10 23.57
CA ALA A 282 -21.72 -19.15 24.10
C ALA A 282 -21.23 -20.57 23.70
N GLY A 283 -20.58 -20.70 22.53
CA GLY A 283 -20.04 -21.97 22.04
C GLY A 283 -18.62 -22.33 22.46
N ASN A 284 -17.84 -21.40 23.06
CA ASN A 284 -16.39 -21.57 23.26
C ASN A 284 -15.86 -21.23 24.66
N SER A 285 -16.74 -21.08 25.67
CA SER A 285 -16.37 -20.85 27.08
C SER A 285 -15.35 -19.72 27.27
N ILE A 286 -15.55 -18.60 26.56
CA ILE A 286 -14.77 -17.38 26.76
C ILE A 286 -15.29 -16.69 28.02
N GLU A 287 -14.37 -16.30 28.91
CA GLU A 287 -14.71 -15.58 30.13
C GLU A 287 -15.41 -14.26 29.79
N GLU A 288 -16.45 -13.95 30.56
CA GLU A 288 -17.36 -12.84 30.30
C GLU A 288 -16.63 -11.48 30.28
N GLU A 289 -15.69 -11.31 31.21
CA GLU A 289 -14.83 -10.14 31.34
C GLU A 289 -13.95 -9.90 30.11
N THR A 290 -13.30 -10.96 29.58
CA THR A 290 -12.47 -10.87 28.37
C THR A 290 -13.30 -10.50 27.13
N PHE A 291 -14.52 -11.02 27.04
CA PHE A 291 -15.41 -10.70 25.93
C PHE A 291 -15.95 -9.27 26.01
N ASP A 292 -16.25 -8.80 27.21
CA ASP A 292 -16.74 -7.45 27.43
C ASP A 292 -15.63 -6.42 27.19
N ASP A 293 -14.37 -6.70 27.56
CA ASP A 293 -13.21 -5.87 27.20
C ASP A 293 -13.04 -5.73 25.67
N ILE A 294 -13.18 -6.83 24.92
CA ILE A 294 -13.12 -6.84 23.45
C ILE A 294 -14.25 -5.98 22.87
N LEU A 295 -15.47 -6.09 23.42
CA LEU A 295 -16.60 -5.27 22.97
C LEU A 295 -16.43 -3.80 23.33
N ASP A 296 -15.89 -3.48 24.50
CA ASP A 296 -15.65 -2.10 24.95
C ASP A 296 -14.56 -1.43 24.12
N GLU A 297 -13.50 -2.16 23.77
CA GLU A 297 -12.43 -1.66 22.90
C GLU A 297 -12.92 -1.46 21.44
N LEU A 298 -13.86 -2.28 20.97
CA LEU A 298 -14.53 -2.10 19.67
C LEU A 298 -15.50 -0.90 19.66
N ASN A 299 -16.21 -0.64 20.77
CA ASN A 299 -17.16 0.47 20.85
C ASN A 299 -16.48 1.80 21.25
N ASN A 300 -15.35 1.76 21.95
CA ASN A 300 -14.58 2.90 22.43
C ASN A 300 -13.06 2.67 22.23
N PRO A 301 -12.55 2.78 21.00
CA PRO A 301 -11.15 2.50 20.71
C PRO A 301 -10.23 3.49 21.44
N LYS A 302 -9.42 2.98 22.37
CA LYS A 302 -8.43 3.79 23.10
C LYS A 302 -7.26 4.10 22.18
N ILE A 303 -6.99 5.38 21.96
CA ILE A 303 -5.79 5.84 21.26
C ILE A 303 -4.61 5.64 22.21
N TYR A 304 -3.84 4.57 22.01
CA TYR A 304 -2.55 4.38 22.67
C TYR A 304 -1.49 5.17 21.91
N VAL A 305 -1.07 6.28 22.52
CA VAL A 305 0.07 7.13 22.11
C VAL A 305 1.35 6.31 22.00
#